data_AF-A0A142XHD0-F1
#
_entry.id   AF-A0A142XHD0-F1
#
_cell.length_a   1.000
_cell.length_b   1.000
_cell.length_c   1.000
_cell.angle_alpha   90.00
_cell.angle_beta   90.00
_cell.angle_gamma   90.00
#
_symmetry.space_group_name_H-M   'P 1'
#
loop_
_entity.id
_entity.type
_entity.pdbx_description
1 polymer ?
#
loop_
_entity_poly.entity_id
_entity_poly.type
_entity_poly.pdbx_seq_one_letter_code
_entity_poly.pdbx_strand_id
1 'polypeptide(L)'
;MTAGRLSPAVERLATLCGAVADSFEKGAELLKETTGVVLSASTVQRTTEATGERIAEHLQKGRTFGGKVAWDWFRDACGRTVGYIEIDATGVRQQGPNGEATDGRMADVGMIFNPLPDRERVFEGLPKPGESMRARYTSGLYPLAEMGPLLRRQGAQVGLGHAEVWVAITDGGAGLEDFVRLNFPRVEAVILDFYHAAEYLAKLAAALHPTDEEAALAQTTSWSRVLRDEGGEVMMRVLEEWEWPNRKGLPAVRAEVLGYFGNQVHRMDYPSYEANGWYIGSGAVESACKTVVGQRLKGSGMRWSQEGAHALCHVRALYRSEHSQWTDFWRRSTAA
;
A
#
# COMPACT_ATOMS: atom_id res chain seq x y z
N MET A 1 22.13 -24.33 -12.03
CA MET A 1 20.96 -24.94 -12.70
C MET A 1 20.01 -23.82 -13.10
N THR A 2 19.67 -23.74 -14.39
CA THR A 2 18.73 -22.75 -14.98
C THR A 2 17.27 -23.13 -14.67
N ALA A 3 16.36 -22.18 -14.85
CA ALA A 3 14.93 -22.21 -14.47
C ALA A 3 14.04 -23.26 -15.19
N GLY A 4 14.61 -24.34 -15.75
CA GLY A 4 13.88 -25.34 -16.55
C GLY A 4 14.05 -26.80 -16.12
N ARG A 5 14.55 -27.08 -14.91
CA ARG A 5 14.79 -28.45 -14.42
C ARG A 5 13.99 -28.84 -13.16
N LEU A 6 13.20 -27.92 -12.61
CA LEU A 6 12.37 -28.21 -11.45
C LEU A 6 11.02 -28.73 -11.94
N SER A 7 10.46 -29.73 -11.26
CA SER A 7 9.05 -30.06 -11.48
C SER A 7 8.19 -28.85 -11.06
N PRO A 8 6.99 -28.66 -11.64
CA PRO A 8 6.13 -27.53 -11.27
C PRO A 8 5.83 -27.43 -9.77
N ALA A 9 5.75 -28.57 -9.07
CA ALA A 9 5.56 -28.60 -7.63
C ALA A 9 6.78 -28.05 -6.87
N VAL A 10 8.00 -28.45 -7.27
CA VAL A 10 9.24 -27.96 -6.67
C VAL A 10 9.46 -26.49 -7.00
N GLU A 11 9.14 -26.06 -8.21
CA GLU A 11 9.20 -24.66 -8.62
C GLU A 11 8.29 -23.78 -7.74
N ARG A 12 7.04 -24.20 -7.54
CA ARG A 12 6.08 -23.52 -6.66
C ARG A 12 6.60 -23.37 -5.23
N LEU A 13 7.15 -24.45 -4.66
CA LEU A 13 7.65 -24.46 -3.29
C LEU A 13 8.93 -23.62 -3.15
N ALA A 14 9.83 -23.69 -4.15
CA ALA A 14 11.03 -22.86 -4.19
C ALA A 14 10.68 -21.36 -4.27
N THR A 15 9.75 -20.97 -5.14
CA THR A 15 9.26 -19.58 -5.22
C THR A 15 8.61 -19.15 -3.91
N LEU A 16 7.77 -19.99 -3.30
CA LEU A 16 7.15 -19.66 -2.02
C LEU A 16 8.22 -19.38 -0.96
N CYS A 17 9.17 -20.31 -0.77
CA CYS A 17 10.22 -20.16 0.23
C CYS A 17 11.11 -18.93 -0.05
N GLY A 18 11.48 -18.69 -1.32
CA GLY A 18 12.26 -17.52 -1.72
C GLY A 18 11.52 -16.19 -1.52
N ALA A 19 10.19 -16.20 -1.57
CA ALA A 19 9.36 -15.02 -1.35
C ALA A 19 9.06 -14.74 0.12
N VAL A 20 8.98 -15.76 1.00
CA VAL A 20 8.56 -15.58 2.40
C VAL A 20 9.70 -15.57 3.40
N ALA A 21 10.83 -16.21 3.09
CA ALA A 21 11.99 -16.21 3.97
C ALA A 21 12.76 -14.88 3.94
N ASP A 22 13.51 -14.62 5.00
CA ASP A 22 14.30 -13.39 5.17
C ASP A 22 15.42 -13.26 4.12
N SER A 23 15.89 -14.36 3.53
CA SER A 23 16.89 -14.34 2.46
C SER A 23 16.72 -15.55 1.54
N PHE A 24 17.44 -15.61 0.42
CA PHE A 24 17.39 -16.79 -0.46
C PHE A 24 18.12 -18.01 0.14
N GLU A 25 19.13 -17.78 0.98
CA GLU A 25 19.77 -18.82 1.80
C GLU A 25 18.77 -19.40 2.79
N LYS A 26 18.06 -18.53 3.53
CA LYS A 26 16.99 -18.97 4.43
C LYS A 26 15.82 -19.61 3.70
N GLY A 27 15.52 -19.17 2.48
CA GLY A 27 14.53 -19.81 1.61
C GLY A 27 14.95 -21.22 1.18
N ALA A 28 16.23 -21.43 0.86
CA ALA A 28 16.77 -22.75 0.54
C ALA A 28 16.78 -23.69 1.75
N GLU A 29 17.16 -23.17 2.93
CA GLU A 29 17.05 -23.90 4.21
C GLU A 29 15.59 -24.30 4.48
N LEU A 30 14.65 -23.34 4.39
CA LEU A 30 13.23 -23.58 4.62
C LEU A 30 12.66 -24.64 3.68
N LEU A 31 13.02 -24.59 2.38
CA LEU A 31 12.60 -25.59 1.41
C LEU A 31 13.11 -26.99 1.79
N LYS A 32 14.38 -27.10 2.17
CA LYS A 32 14.98 -28.36 2.61
C LYS A 32 14.28 -28.92 3.84
N GLU A 33 14.10 -28.11 4.87
CA GLU A 33 13.50 -28.55 6.14
C GLU A 33 12.03 -28.98 5.98
N THR A 34 11.27 -28.31 5.10
CA THR A 34 9.84 -28.59 4.94
C THR A 34 9.52 -29.67 3.91
N THR A 35 10.42 -29.96 2.96
CA THR A 35 10.13 -30.84 1.82
C THR A 35 11.19 -31.90 1.54
N GLY A 36 12.38 -31.79 2.15
CA GLY A 36 13.55 -32.61 1.83
C GLY A 36 14.26 -32.21 0.53
N VAL A 37 13.72 -31.28 -0.26
CA VAL A 37 14.32 -30.84 -1.53
C VAL A 37 15.49 -29.90 -1.26
N VAL A 38 16.67 -30.24 -1.79
CA VAL A 38 17.89 -29.45 -1.62
C VAL A 38 18.17 -28.63 -2.87
N LEU A 39 18.09 -27.31 -2.76
CA LEU A 39 18.49 -26.35 -3.79
C LEU A 39 19.50 -25.34 -3.22
N SER A 40 20.33 -24.76 -4.09
CA SER A 40 21.18 -23.62 -3.71
C SER A 40 20.35 -22.34 -3.55
N ALA A 41 20.81 -21.41 -2.71
CA ALA A 41 20.22 -20.06 -2.60
C ALA A 41 20.06 -19.39 -3.97
N SER A 42 21.09 -19.46 -4.81
CA SER A 42 21.05 -18.92 -6.18
C SER A 42 20.02 -19.59 -7.10
N THR A 43 19.66 -20.84 -6.84
CA THR A 43 18.59 -21.52 -7.60
C THR A 43 17.22 -21.08 -7.10
N VAL A 44 17.04 -20.93 -5.78
CA VAL A 44 15.81 -20.36 -5.20
C VAL A 44 15.59 -18.93 -5.69
N GLN A 45 16.64 -18.11 -5.71
CA GLN A 45 16.59 -16.75 -6.26
C GLN A 45 16.11 -16.73 -7.71
N ARG A 46 16.85 -17.37 -8.63
CA ARG A 46 16.50 -17.37 -10.05
C ARG A 46 15.10 -17.93 -10.32
N THR A 47 14.67 -18.92 -9.55
CA THR A 47 13.32 -19.52 -9.68
C THR A 47 12.25 -18.53 -9.24
N THR A 48 12.49 -17.79 -8.15
CA THR A 48 11.57 -16.78 -7.64
C THR A 48 11.47 -15.60 -8.60
N GLU A 49 12.61 -15.09 -9.08
CA GLU A 49 12.68 -13.98 -10.04
C GLU A 49 12.02 -14.35 -11.37
N ALA A 50 12.36 -15.51 -11.97
CA ALA A 50 11.70 -15.98 -13.19
C ALA A 50 10.19 -16.17 -13.02
N THR A 51 9.73 -16.55 -11.82
CA THR A 51 8.30 -16.60 -11.53
C THR A 51 7.67 -15.21 -11.50
N GLY A 52 8.34 -14.25 -10.88
CA GLY A 52 7.91 -12.85 -10.87
C GLY A 52 7.80 -12.25 -12.27
N GLU A 53 8.79 -12.50 -13.13
CA GLU A 53 8.78 -12.09 -14.54
C GLU A 53 7.56 -12.67 -15.28
N ARG A 54 7.26 -13.97 -15.13
CA ARG A 54 6.06 -14.57 -15.72
C ARG A 54 4.76 -13.94 -15.21
N ILE A 55 4.68 -13.62 -13.91
CA ILE A 55 3.52 -12.91 -13.35
C ILE A 55 3.38 -11.54 -14.00
N ALA A 56 4.46 -10.76 -14.08
CA ALA A 56 4.49 -9.45 -14.71
C ALA A 56 4.04 -9.51 -16.19
N GLU A 57 4.55 -10.48 -16.97
CA GLU A 57 4.15 -10.68 -18.36
C GLU A 57 2.64 -10.97 -18.50
N HIS A 58 2.09 -11.82 -17.62
CA HIS A 58 0.66 -12.12 -17.63
C HIS A 58 -0.16 -10.87 -17.34
N LEU A 59 0.23 -10.09 -16.33
CA LEU A 59 -0.43 -8.85 -15.95
C LEU A 59 -0.39 -7.82 -17.09
N GLN A 60 0.76 -7.67 -17.76
CA GLN A 60 0.90 -6.77 -18.92
C GLN A 60 0.05 -7.20 -20.12
N LYS A 61 -0.09 -8.52 -20.35
CA LYS A 61 -1.03 -9.09 -21.34
C LYS A 61 -2.51 -8.98 -20.93
N GLY A 62 -2.81 -8.28 -19.83
CA GLY A 62 -4.17 -8.06 -19.33
C GLY A 62 -4.78 -9.24 -18.60
N ARG A 63 -3.99 -10.28 -18.29
CA ARG A 63 -4.47 -11.41 -17.50
C ARG A 63 -4.50 -11.05 -16.02
N THR A 64 -5.39 -11.70 -15.29
CA THR A 64 -5.53 -11.62 -13.84
C THR A 64 -5.70 -13.02 -13.27
N PHE A 65 -5.55 -13.16 -11.96
CA PHE A 65 -5.62 -14.43 -11.25
C PHE A 65 -6.77 -14.45 -10.24
N GLY A 66 -7.19 -15.65 -9.83
CA GLY A 66 -8.17 -15.87 -8.77
C GLY A 66 -9.64 -15.83 -9.21
N GLY A 67 -9.90 -15.74 -10.51
CA GLY A 67 -11.26 -15.66 -11.07
C GLY A 67 -12.02 -14.39 -10.71
N LYS A 68 -13.15 -14.18 -11.39
CA LYS A 68 -14.09 -13.10 -11.08
C LYS A 68 -14.95 -13.53 -9.90
N VAL A 69 -14.79 -12.86 -8.76
CA VAL A 69 -15.55 -13.11 -7.53
C VAL A 69 -15.98 -11.76 -6.98
N ALA A 70 -17.25 -11.40 -7.14
CA ALA A 70 -17.76 -10.16 -6.58
C ALA A 70 -17.65 -10.21 -5.05
N TRP A 71 -17.02 -9.21 -4.47
CA TRP A 71 -16.99 -9.07 -3.03
C TRP A 71 -18.32 -8.56 -2.50
N ASP A 72 -18.66 -9.02 -1.30
CA ASP A 72 -19.67 -8.37 -0.47
C ASP A 72 -19.02 -7.13 0.17
N TRP A 73 -19.11 -5.99 -0.52
CA TRP A 73 -18.44 -4.75 -0.15
C TRP A 73 -18.92 -4.19 1.18
N PHE A 74 -18.01 -3.56 1.91
CA PHE A 74 -18.32 -2.75 3.10
C PHE A 74 -19.50 -1.82 2.81
N ARG A 75 -20.38 -1.63 3.80
CA ARG A 75 -21.51 -0.72 3.71
C ARG A 75 -21.29 0.50 4.57
N ASP A 76 -21.49 1.67 3.98
CA ASP A 76 -21.40 2.97 4.65
C ASP A 76 -22.59 3.20 5.60
N ALA A 77 -22.60 4.33 6.31
CA ALA A 77 -23.66 4.68 7.26
C ALA A 77 -25.06 4.79 6.61
N CYS A 78 -25.12 5.00 5.29
CA CYS A 78 -26.35 5.05 4.50
C CYS A 78 -26.73 3.68 3.91
N GLY A 79 -25.94 2.63 4.18
CA GLY A 79 -26.15 1.28 3.66
C GLY A 79 -25.63 1.03 2.24
N ARG A 80 -24.95 2.02 1.62
CA ARG A 80 -24.38 1.90 0.27
C ARG A 80 -23.10 1.09 0.31
N THR A 81 -22.89 0.26 -0.70
CA THR A 81 -21.64 -0.50 -0.88
C THR A 81 -20.47 0.40 -1.27
N VAL A 82 -19.34 0.26 -0.57
CA VAL A 82 -18.13 1.08 -0.77
C VAL A 82 -16.95 0.22 -1.19
N GLY A 83 -16.36 0.56 -2.34
CA GLY A 83 -15.10 0.00 -2.79
C GLY A 83 -13.94 0.92 -2.46
N TYR A 84 -12.88 0.37 -1.86
CA TYR A 84 -11.69 1.14 -1.46
C TYR A 84 -10.49 0.87 -2.37
N ILE A 85 -9.78 1.96 -2.65
CA ILE A 85 -8.57 2.00 -3.47
C ILE A 85 -7.48 2.74 -2.69
N GLU A 86 -6.29 2.15 -2.57
CA GLU A 86 -5.13 2.85 -2.04
C GLU A 86 -3.92 2.61 -2.95
N ILE A 87 -3.02 3.58 -3.00
CA ILE A 87 -1.73 3.47 -3.66
C ILE A 87 -0.69 4.25 -2.87
N ASP A 88 0.47 3.64 -2.67
CA ASP A 88 1.64 4.23 -2.03
C ASP A 88 2.90 3.62 -2.66
N ALA A 89 4.06 4.19 -2.38
CA ALA A 89 5.34 3.68 -2.84
C ALA A 89 6.38 3.66 -1.72
N THR A 90 7.22 2.63 -1.72
CA THR A 90 8.31 2.50 -0.74
C THR A 90 9.66 2.32 -1.42
N GLY A 91 10.68 3.00 -0.90
CA GLY A 91 12.04 2.89 -1.41
C GLY A 91 12.66 1.49 -1.21
N VAL A 92 13.31 0.99 -2.26
CA VAL A 92 14.09 -0.26 -2.29
C VAL A 92 15.53 0.07 -2.68
N ARG A 93 16.49 -0.38 -1.87
CA ARG A 93 17.92 -0.17 -2.14
C ARG A 93 18.35 -0.97 -3.37
N GLN A 94 19.07 -0.31 -4.27
CA GLN A 94 19.51 -0.91 -5.52
C GLN A 94 21.01 -1.23 -5.50
N GLN A 95 21.41 -2.12 -6.41
CA GLN A 95 22.80 -2.36 -6.78
C GLN A 95 23.00 -2.28 -8.28
N GLY A 96 24.21 -1.89 -8.68
CA GLY A 96 24.66 -1.96 -10.07
C GLY A 96 25.11 -3.37 -10.48
N PRO A 97 25.57 -3.54 -11.73
CA PRO A 97 25.93 -4.84 -12.31
C PRO A 97 27.03 -5.58 -11.54
N ASN A 98 27.89 -4.87 -10.81
CA ASN A 98 28.99 -5.43 -10.02
C ASN A 98 28.70 -5.45 -8.52
N GLY A 99 27.45 -5.22 -8.10
CA GLY A 99 27.04 -5.21 -6.69
C GLY A 99 27.34 -3.91 -5.94
N GLU A 100 27.81 -2.88 -6.63
CA GLU A 100 28.01 -1.54 -6.09
C GLU A 100 26.68 -0.90 -5.70
N ALA A 101 26.69 -0.04 -4.67
CA ALA A 101 25.48 0.68 -4.27
C ALA A 101 25.09 1.71 -5.35
N THR A 102 23.80 1.75 -5.66
CA THR A 102 23.21 2.74 -6.58
C THR A 102 21.98 3.40 -5.94
N ASP A 103 21.46 4.42 -6.60
CA ASP A 103 20.28 5.14 -6.13
C ASP A 103 19.09 4.19 -5.91
N GLY A 104 18.40 4.38 -4.79
CA GLY A 104 17.20 3.63 -4.48
C GLY A 104 16.10 3.86 -5.52
N ARG A 105 15.21 2.88 -5.67
CA ARG A 105 14.03 2.98 -6.53
C ARG A 105 12.76 2.79 -5.72
N MET A 106 11.72 3.51 -6.10
CA MET A 106 10.41 3.36 -5.49
C MET A 106 9.72 2.13 -6.07
N ALA A 107 9.25 1.25 -5.19
CA ALA A 107 8.35 0.17 -5.54
C ALA A 107 6.94 0.61 -5.18
N ASP A 108 6.08 0.71 -6.19
CA ASP A 108 4.68 1.06 -6.00
C ASP A 108 3.92 -0.13 -5.42
N VAL A 109 2.95 0.14 -4.56
CA VAL A 109 2.00 -0.81 -4.00
C VAL A 109 0.61 -0.21 -4.15
N GLY A 110 -0.16 -0.74 -5.10
CA GLY A 110 -1.56 -0.42 -5.27
C GLY A 110 -2.42 -1.54 -4.68
N MET A 111 -3.53 -1.19 -4.05
CA MET A 111 -4.49 -2.16 -3.52
C MET A 111 -5.94 -1.79 -3.78
N ILE A 112 -6.71 -2.82 -4.13
CA ILE A 112 -8.17 -2.81 -3.98
C ILE A 112 -8.48 -3.61 -2.74
N PHE A 113 -9.22 -3.05 -1.81
CA PHE A 113 -9.50 -3.72 -0.54
C PHE A 113 -10.90 -3.46 -0.03
N ASN A 114 -11.36 -4.37 0.82
CA ASN A 114 -12.65 -4.30 1.47
C ASN A 114 -12.40 -4.32 2.98
N PRO A 115 -12.49 -3.16 3.65
CA PRO A 115 -12.13 -3.04 5.05
C PRO A 115 -13.07 -3.87 5.93
N LEU A 116 -12.56 -4.29 7.08
CA LEU A 116 -13.39 -4.89 8.13
C LEU A 116 -14.06 -3.77 8.92
N PRO A 117 -15.35 -3.89 9.28
CA PRO A 117 -16.02 -2.92 10.15
C PRO A 117 -15.14 -2.62 11.36
N ASP A 118 -14.88 -1.33 11.60
CA ASP A 118 -14.11 -0.89 12.75
C ASP A 118 -14.79 -1.37 14.04
N ARG A 119 -14.02 -2.04 14.90
CA ARG A 119 -14.49 -2.60 16.18
C ARG A 119 -14.77 -1.53 17.23
N GLU A 120 -14.23 -0.33 17.06
CA GLU A 120 -14.45 0.81 17.96
C GLU A 120 -15.47 1.80 17.39
N ARG A 121 -15.57 1.93 16.06
CA ARG A 121 -16.66 2.67 15.37
C ARG A 121 -17.85 1.79 15.00
N VAL A 122 -18.19 0.80 15.83
CA VAL A 122 -19.34 -0.09 15.57
C VAL A 122 -20.61 0.75 15.61
N PHE A 123 -21.04 1.24 14.45
CA PHE A 123 -22.43 1.56 14.21
C PHE A 123 -23.19 0.26 14.46
N GLU A 124 -23.94 0.22 15.55
CA GLU A 124 -24.71 -0.93 16.02
C GLU A 124 -25.67 -1.40 14.91
N GLY A 125 -25.23 -2.34 14.06
CA GLY A 125 -26.07 -2.86 12.98
C GLY A 125 -25.38 -3.55 11.79
N LEU A 126 -24.07 -3.42 11.61
CA LEU A 126 -23.38 -4.05 10.48
C LEU A 126 -22.90 -5.49 10.79
N PRO A 127 -22.83 -6.38 9.78
CA PRO A 127 -22.47 -7.79 9.99
C PRO A 127 -21.12 -7.93 10.69
N LYS A 128 -21.07 -8.86 11.66
CA LYS A 128 -19.85 -9.19 12.41
C LYS A 128 -18.71 -9.51 11.43
N PRO A 129 -17.46 -9.08 11.72
CA PRO A 129 -16.36 -9.21 10.77
C PRO A 129 -16.20 -10.66 10.32
N GLY A 130 -16.24 -10.86 9.00
CA GLY A 130 -15.63 -12.02 8.37
C GLY A 130 -14.13 -12.02 8.65
N GLU A 131 -13.57 -13.20 8.82
CA GLU A 131 -12.18 -13.43 9.18
C GLU A 131 -11.23 -12.77 8.14
N SER A 132 -10.51 -11.73 8.55
CA SER A 132 -9.50 -10.95 7.77
C SER A 132 -10.00 -10.04 6.64
N MET A 133 -9.35 -8.85 6.53
CA MET A 133 -9.59 -7.88 5.46
C MET A 133 -9.26 -8.50 4.09
N ARG A 134 -10.18 -8.38 3.12
CA ARG A 134 -9.92 -8.83 1.75
C ARG A 134 -9.15 -7.76 0.99
N ALA A 135 -8.08 -8.16 0.30
CA ALA A 135 -7.27 -7.27 -0.50
C ALA A 135 -6.70 -7.96 -1.75
N ARG A 136 -6.59 -7.19 -2.83
CA ARG A 136 -5.83 -7.54 -4.03
C ARG A 136 -4.77 -6.48 -4.27
N TYR A 137 -3.51 -6.91 -4.24
CA TYR A 137 -2.34 -6.06 -4.40
C TYR A 137 -1.80 -6.13 -5.82
N THR A 138 -1.31 -5.01 -6.30
CA THR A 138 -0.40 -4.89 -7.44
C THR A 138 0.86 -4.20 -6.93
N SER A 139 2.04 -4.72 -7.25
CA SER A 139 3.29 -4.06 -6.89
C SER A 139 4.37 -4.29 -7.93
N GLY A 140 5.28 -3.32 -8.05
CA GLY A 140 6.43 -3.39 -8.93
C GLY A 140 7.15 -2.06 -8.99
N LEU A 141 8.34 -2.07 -9.61
CA LEU A 141 9.07 -0.85 -9.96
C LEU A 141 8.54 -0.35 -11.31
N TYR A 142 7.34 0.24 -11.30
CA TYR A 142 6.67 0.74 -12.50
C TYR A 142 6.78 2.27 -12.59
N PRO A 143 6.67 2.85 -13.81
CA PRO A 143 6.14 4.20 -13.91
C PRO A 143 4.71 4.21 -13.38
N LEU A 144 4.34 5.23 -12.58
CA LEU A 144 3.02 5.33 -11.95
C LEU A 144 1.87 5.15 -12.97
N ALA A 145 2.01 5.66 -14.19
CA ALA A 145 0.99 5.50 -15.25
C ALA A 145 0.67 4.04 -15.62
N GLU A 146 1.62 3.11 -15.47
CA GLU A 146 1.41 1.68 -15.73
C GLU A 146 0.62 0.98 -14.62
N MET A 147 0.66 1.50 -13.39
CA MET A 147 -0.04 0.92 -12.24
C MET A 147 -1.57 0.98 -12.40
N GLY A 148 -2.07 2.00 -13.08
CA GLY A 148 -3.49 2.29 -13.21
C GLY A 148 -4.28 1.16 -13.88
N PRO A 149 -3.94 0.78 -15.12
CA PRO A 149 -4.56 -0.35 -15.80
C PRO A 149 -4.46 -1.67 -15.01
N LEU A 150 -3.34 -1.92 -14.33
CA LEU A 150 -3.14 -3.12 -13.52
C LEU A 150 -4.11 -3.15 -12.33
N LEU A 151 -4.21 -2.04 -11.59
CA LEU A 151 -5.07 -1.94 -10.41
C LEU A 151 -6.57 -1.98 -10.77
N ARG A 152 -6.97 -1.33 -11.88
CA ARG A 152 -8.36 -1.42 -12.38
C ARG A 152 -8.78 -2.84 -12.72
N ARG A 153 -7.87 -3.64 -13.29
CA ARG A 153 -8.15 -5.06 -13.58
C ARG A 153 -8.37 -5.86 -12.30
N GLN A 154 -7.62 -5.57 -11.23
CA GLN A 154 -7.87 -6.17 -9.91
C GLN A 154 -9.27 -5.79 -9.41
N GLY A 155 -9.64 -4.51 -9.47
CA GLY A 155 -10.97 -4.03 -9.07
C GLY A 155 -12.10 -4.69 -9.87
N ALA A 156 -11.91 -4.85 -11.18
CA ALA A 156 -12.89 -5.52 -12.04
C ALA A 156 -13.09 -7.00 -11.67
N GLN A 157 -12.05 -7.70 -11.21
CA GLN A 157 -12.18 -9.10 -10.77
C GLN A 157 -13.00 -9.24 -9.49
N VAL A 158 -13.01 -8.22 -8.64
CA VAL A 158 -13.74 -8.24 -7.36
C VAL A 158 -15.07 -7.50 -7.38
N GLY A 159 -15.50 -7.10 -8.58
CA GLY A 159 -16.78 -6.42 -8.75
C GLY A 159 -16.79 -4.99 -8.22
N LEU A 160 -15.66 -4.29 -8.18
CA LEU A 160 -15.59 -2.86 -7.82
C LEU A 160 -16.56 -2.02 -8.66
N GLY A 161 -16.76 -2.41 -9.93
CA GLY A 161 -17.77 -1.84 -10.82
C GLY A 161 -19.19 -1.79 -10.27
N HIS A 162 -19.55 -2.71 -9.37
CA HIS A 162 -20.88 -2.80 -8.76
C HIS A 162 -20.97 -2.14 -7.38
N ALA A 163 -19.85 -1.70 -6.79
CA ALA A 163 -19.90 -0.86 -5.60
C ALA A 163 -20.53 0.48 -5.97
N GLU A 164 -21.43 0.96 -5.10
CA GLU A 164 -22.18 2.20 -5.28
C GLU A 164 -21.28 3.42 -5.11
N VAL A 165 -20.39 3.38 -4.12
CA VAL A 165 -19.44 4.44 -3.78
C VAL A 165 -18.00 3.94 -3.95
N TRP A 166 -17.14 4.76 -4.53
CA TRP A 166 -15.71 4.49 -4.61
C TRP A 166 -14.95 5.52 -3.78
N VAL A 167 -14.16 5.05 -2.83
CA VAL A 167 -13.30 5.89 -1.99
C VAL A 167 -11.85 5.54 -2.27
N ALA A 168 -11.01 6.55 -2.42
CA ALA A 168 -9.57 6.37 -2.42
C ALA A 168 -8.94 7.12 -1.25
N ILE A 169 -7.86 6.56 -0.69
CA ILE A 169 -7.09 7.19 0.38
C ILE A 169 -5.63 7.28 -0.07
N THR A 170 -5.00 8.44 0.09
CA THR A 170 -3.56 8.62 -0.20
C THR A 170 -2.95 9.64 0.77
N ASP A 171 -1.65 9.57 0.99
CA ASP A 171 -0.87 10.50 1.82
C ASP A 171 -0.70 11.91 1.19
N GLY A 172 -1.15 12.11 -0.05
CA GLY A 172 -0.94 13.36 -0.77
C GLY A 172 0.40 13.46 -1.50
N GLY A 173 1.10 12.33 -1.69
CA GLY A 173 2.24 12.23 -2.58
C GLY A 173 1.95 12.81 -3.98
N ALA A 174 2.95 13.49 -4.57
CA ALA A 174 2.80 14.20 -5.82
C ALA A 174 2.27 13.29 -6.95
N GLY A 175 1.17 13.70 -7.60
CA GLY A 175 0.54 12.98 -8.70
C GLY A 175 -0.37 11.81 -8.31
N LEU A 176 -0.48 11.45 -7.02
CA LEU A 176 -1.35 10.34 -6.59
C LEU A 176 -2.84 10.65 -6.76
N GLU A 177 -3.27 11.88 -6.46
CA GLU A 177 -4.66 12.28 -6.68
C GLU A 177 -5.01 12.23 -8.18
N ASP A 178 -4.18 12.83 -9.03
CA ASP A 178 -4.36 12.81 -10.48
C ASP A 178 -4.40 11.38 -11.03
N PHE A 179 -3.49 10.51 -10.54
CA PHE A 179 -3.47 9.11 -10.88
C PHE A 179 -4.79 8.41 -10.54
N VAL A 180 -5.31 8.62 -9.33
CA VAL A 180 -6.57 8.03 -8.88
C VAL A 180 -7.72 8.55 -9.73
N ARG A 181 -7.86 9.87 -9.91
CA ARG A 181 -8.94 10.50 -10.69
C ARG A 181 -8.94 10.03 -12.14
N LEU A 182 -7.76 9.91 -12.76
CA LEU A 182 -7.60 9.42 -14.13
C LEU A 182 -8.04 7.96 -14.28
N ASN A 183 -7.66 7.09 -13.33
CA ASN A 183 -7.89 5.66 -13.45
C ASN A 183 -9.23 5.19 -12.88
N PHE A 184 -9.76 5.92 -11.90
CA PHE A 184 -11.00 5.63 -11.20
C PHE A 184 -11.94 6.83 -11.28
N PRO A 185 -12.47 7.18 -12.47
CA PRO A 185 -13.23 8.41 -12.68
C PRO A 185 -14.57 8.46 -11.92
N ARG A 186 -15.02 7.33 -11.35
CA ARG A 186 -16.19 7.24 -10.46
C ARG A 186 -15.86 7.47 -8.98
N VAL A 187 -14.61 7.72 -8.63
CA VAL A 187 -14.21 7.97 -7.24
C VAL A 187 -14.96 9.18 -6.69
N GLU A 188 -15.72 8.97 -5.62
CA GLU A 188 -16.52 10.00 -4.96
C GLU A 188 -15.60 10.92 -4.17
N ALA A 189 -14.72 10.33 -3.35
CA ALA A 189 -13.73 11.04 -2.56
C ALA A 189 -12.33 10.44 -2.73
N VAL A 190 -11.34 11.31 -2.94
CA VAL A 190 -9.93 10.98 -2.75
C VAL A 190 -9.54 11.61 -1.42
N ILE A 191 -9.68 10.85 -0.35
CA ILE A 191 -9.43 11.29 1.02
C ILE A 191 -7.93 11.42 1.23
N LEU A 192 -7.50 12.50 1.90
CA LEU A 192 -6.13 12.61 2.37
C LEU A 192 -5.97 11.81 3.66
N ASP A 193 -4.90 11.03 3.79
CA ASP A 193 -4.62 10.31 5.03
C ASP A 193 -4.55 11.26 6.23
N PHE A 194 -5.51 11.10 7.15
CA PHE A 194 -5.60 11.86 8.38
C PHE A 194 -4.35 11.75 9.25
N TYR A 195 -3.78 10.55 9.41
CA TYR A 195 -2.62 10.34 10.27
C TYR A 195 -1.39 11.01 9.67
N HIS A 196 -1.23 10.96 8.35
CA HIS A 196 -0.15 11.69 7.68
C HIS A 196 -0.30 13.21 7.80
N ALA A 197 -1.52 13.75 7.65
CA ALA A 197 -1.79 15.17 7.89
C ALA A 197 -1.51 15.56 9.35
N ALA A 198 -1.85 14.69 10.32
CA ALA A 198 -1.54 14.89 11.73
C ALA A 198 -0.04 14.89 12.03
N GLU A 199 0.79 14.14 11.29
CA GLU A 199 2.26 14.21 11.41
C GLU A 199 2.82 15.59 11.03
N TYR A 200 2.24 16.27 10.04
CA TYR A 200 2.62 17.66 9.73
C TYR A 200 2.29 18.61 10.88
N LEU A 201 1.11 18.44 11.51
CA LEU A 201 0.74 19.19 12.70
C LEU A 201 1.67 18.89 13.87
N ALA A 202 2.10 17.63 14.03
CA ALA A 202 3.06 17.23 15.06
C ALA A 202 4.43 17.88 14.85
N LYS A 203 4.93 17.92 13.61
CA LYS A 203 6.17 18.63 13.26
C LYS A 203 6.08 20.12 13.58
N LEU A 204 4.94 20.74 13.26
CA LEU A 204 4.70 22.16 13.56
C LEU A 204 4.65 22.41 15.06
N ALA A 205 3.98 21.56 15.82
CA ALA A 205 3.87 21.65 17.27
C ALA A 205 5.23 21.47 17.95
N ALA A 206 6.06 20.53 17.47
CA ALA A 206 7.44 20.36 17.95
C ALA A 206 8.32 21.59 17.65
N ALA A 207 8.16 22.21 16.47
CA ALA A 207 8.86 23.46 16.13
C ALA A 207 8.36 24.65 16.97
N LEU A 208 7.08 24.64 17.36
CA LEU A 208 6.50 25.62 18.28
C LEU A 208 7.04 25.41 19.69
N HIS A 209 7.17 24.17 20.18
CA HIS A 209 7.60 23.84 21.54
C HIS A 209 8.90 23.00 21.57
N PRO A 210 10.06 23.57 21.14
CA PRO A 210 11.29 22.79 20.91
C PRO A 210 11.94 22.23 22.19
N THR A 211 11.57 22.75 23.37
CA THR A 211 12.12 22.34 24.67
C THR A 211 11.05 21.79 25.61
N ASP A 212 9.82 21.60 25.12
CA ASP A 212 8.67 21.19 25.91
C ASP A 212 7.85 20.15 25.13
N GLU A 213 8.25 18.89 25.29
CA GLU A 213 7.64 17.76 24.59
C GLU A 213 6.17 17.54 25.01
N GLU A 214 5.84 17.81 26.28
CA GLU A 214 4.47 17.70 26.78
C GLU A 214 3.57 18.75 26.12
N ALA A 215 4.01 20.00 26.03
CA ALA A 215 3.28 21.03 25.31
C ALA A 215 3.19 20.74 23.80
N ALA A 216 4.24 20.22 23.17
CA ALA A 216 4.21 19.82 21.76
C ALA A 216 3.16 18.72 21.51
N LEU A 217 3.11 17.70 22.37
CA LEU A 217 2.15 16.60 22.27
C LEU A 217 0.71 17.06 22.53
N ALA A 218 0.51 17.92 23.54
CA ALA A 218 -0.80 18.51 23.83
C ALA A 218 -1.30 19.36 22.66
N GLN A 219 -0.42 20.16 22.05
CA GLN A 219 -0.75 20.98 20.88
C GLN A 219 -1.06 20.13 19.65
N THR A 220 -0.28 19.07 19.41
CA THR A 220 -0.53 18.08 18.34
C THR A 220 -1.91 17.45 18.50
N THR A 221 -2.25 17.02 19.72
CA THR A 221 -3.55 16.41 20.03
C THR A 221 -4.70 17.38 19.80
N SER A 222 -4.53 18.62 20.24
CA SER A 222 -5.53 19.69 20.05
C SER A 222 -5.77 20.00 18.57
N TRP A 223 -4.72 20.24 17.80
CA TRP A 223 -4.85 20.51 16.36
C TRP A 223 -5.37 19.30 15.58
N SER A 224 -4.94 18.08 15.92
CA SER A 224 -5.45 16.87 15.26
C SER A 224 -6.95 16.67 15.52
N ARG A 225 -7.43 17.04 16.71
CA ARG A 225 -8.87 17.05 17.02
C ARG A 225 -9.61 18.08 16.18
N VAL A 226 -9.12 19.31 16.08
CA VAL A 226 -9.73 20.34 15.21
C VAL A 226 -9.76 19.87 13.76
N LEU A 227 -8.65 19.34 13.24
CA LEU A 227 -8.59 18.80 11.88
C LEU A 227 -9.65 17.70 11.65
N ARG A 228 -9.77 16.77 12.60
CA ARG A 228 -10.71 15.65 12.49
C ARG A 228 -12.18 16.09 12.58
N ASP A 229 -12.49 16.89 13.58
CA ASP A 229 -13.86 17.21 13.98
C ASP A 229 -14.44 18.37 13.16
N GLU A 230 -13.60 19.28 12.67
CA GLU A 230 -14.00 20.51 11.96
C GLU A 230 -13.47 20.57 10.51
N GLY A 231 -12.60 19.65 10.11
CA GLY A 231 -12.07 19.54 8.75
C GLY A 231 -10.89 20.49 8.43
N GLY A 232 -10.32 20.29 7.24
CA GLY A 232 -9.12 20.99 6.80
C GLY A 232 -9.29 22.50 6.62
N GLU A 233 -10.47 22.98 6.17
CA GLU A 233 -10.70 24.42 5.97
C GLU A 233 -10.66 25.20 7.30
N VAL A 234 -11.26 24.63 8.36
CA VAL A 234 -11.21 25.22 9.70
C VAL A 234 -9.78 25.17 10.23
N MET A 235 -9.11 24.02 10.10
CA MET A 235 -7.72 23.88 10.56
C MET A 235 -6.79 24.88 9.84
N MET A 236 -6.96 25.09 8.53
CA MET A 236 -6.19 26.08 7.78
C MET A 236 -6.36 27.49 8.35
N ARG A 237 -7.61 27.94 8.60
CA ARG A 237 -7.86 29.24 9.24
C ARG A 237 -7.20 29.34 10.61
N VAL A 238 -7.30 28.28 11.42
CA VAL A 238 -6.63 28.22 12.72
C VAL A 238 -5.12 28.42 12.59
N LEU A 239 -4.46 27.82 11.60
CA LEU A 239 -3.01 27.98 11.39
C LEU A 239 -2.63 29.36 10.82
N GLU A 240 -3.48 29.95 9.99
CA GLU A 240 -3.26 31.26 9.37
C GLU A 240 -3.38 32.39 10.39
N GLU A 241 -4.41 32.33 11.25
CA GLU A 241 -4.73 33.34 12.27
C GLU A 241 -3.93 33.19 13.57
N TRP A 242 -3.22 32.08 13.74
CA TRP A 242 -2.43 31.83 14.95
C TRP A 242 -1.36 32.90 15.17
N GLU A 243 -1.20 33.32 16.43
CA GLU A 243 -0.13 34.25 16.81
C GLU A 243 1.21 33.51 16.94
N TRP A 244 2.00 33.54 15.87
CA TRP A 244 3.27 32.82 15.81
C TRP A 244 4.41 33.58 16.47
N PRO A 245 5.11 32.99 17.46
CA PRO A 245 6.26 33.62 18.09
C PRO A 245 7.48 33.61 17.17
N ASN A 246 8.38 34.57 17.38
CA ASN A 246 9.65 34.61 16.65
C ASN A 246 10.61 33.53 17.19
N ARG A 247 10.62 32.36 16.54
CA ARG A 247 11.49 31.23 16.89
C ARG A 247 12.27 30.77 15.66
N LYS A 248 13.54 30.39 15.86
CA LYS A 248 14.39 29.88 14.77
C LYS A 248 13.80 28.59 14.19
N GLY A 249 13.70 28.51 12.85
CA GLY A 249 13.19 27.33 12.14
C GLY A 249 11.66 27.24 12.04
N LEU A 250 10.92 27.81 13.00
CA LEU A 250 9.45 27.79 12.99
C LEU A 250 8.82 28.39 11.72
N PRO A 251 9.28 29.54 11.16
CA PRO A 251 8.73 30.08 9.92
C PRO A 251 8.84 29.12 8.73
N ALA A 252 9.92 28.34 8.64
CA ALA A 252 10.12 27.40 7.55
C ALA A 252 9.16 26.21 7.67
N VAL A 253 9.04 25.62 8.87
CA VAL A 253 8.11 24.51 9.14
C VAL A 253 6.66 24.96 8.95
N ARG A 254 6.30 26.17 9.39
CA ARG A 254 4.98 26.76 9.16
C ARG A 254 4.69 26.89 7.66
N ALA A 255 5.62 27.42 6.88
CA ALA A 255 5.44 27.59 5.43
C ALA A 255 5.28 26.23 4.72
N GLU A 256 6.03 25.21 5.13
CA GLU A 256 5.87 23.83 4.66
C GLU A 256 4.46 23.29 4.94
N VAL A 257 3.99 23.41 6.19
CA VAL A 257 2.69 22.89 6.62
C VAL A 257 1.54 23.63 5.93
N LEU A 258 1.58 24.97 5.87
CA LEU A 258 0.57 25.76 5.16
C LEU A 258 0.55 25.46 3.66
N GLY A 259 1.72 25.25 3.04
CA GLY A 259 1.82 24.83 1.65
C GLY A 259 1.21 23.45 1.43
N TYR A 260 1.53 22.48 2.28
CA TYR A 260 0.96 21.14 2.22
C TYR A 260 -0.56 21.14 2.41
N PHE A 261 -1.06 21.77 3.48
CA PHE A 261 -2.49 21.83 3.75
C PHE A 261 -3.23 22.62 2.66
N GLY A 262 -2.69 23.75 2.19
CA GLY A 262 -3.30 24.53 1.11
C GLY A 262 -3.47 23.73 -0.18
N ASN A 263 -2.55 22.82 -0.50
CA ASN A 263 -2.63 21.95 -1.66
C ASN A 263 -3.60 20.77 -1.48
N GLN A 264 -4.01 20.45 -0.25
CA GLN A 264 -4.74 19.22 0.08
C GLN A 264 -6.07 19.46 0.80
N VAL A 265 -6.41 20.70 1.14
CA VAL A 265 -7.56 21.07 1.99
C VAL A 265 -8.89 20.54 1.46
N HIS A 266 -9.06 20.46 0.14
CA HIS A 266 -10.25 19.92 -0.53
C HIS A 266 -10.46 18.42 -0.30
N ARG A 267 -9.48 17.72 0.28
CA ARG A 267 -9.47 16.28 0.58
C ARG A 267 -9.50 15.98 2.08
N MET A 268 -9.69 17.02 2.91
CA MET A 268 -9.66 16.95 4.38
C MET A 268 -11.06 17.19 4.99
N ASP A 269 -12.14 16.82 4.29
CA ASP A 269 -13.51 16.85 4.84
C ASP A 269 -13.77 15.61 5.73
N TYR A 270 -12.91 15.44 6.73
CA TYR A 270 -12.96 14.35 7.70
C TYR A 270 -14.32 14.24 8.41
N PRO A 271 -15.00 15.33 8.80
CA PRO A 271 -16.32 15.24 9.44
C PRO A 271 -17.34 14.55 8.53
N SER A 272 -17.40 14.93 7.25
CA SER A 272 -18.32 14.28 6.31
C SER A 272 -17.91 12.85 5.99
N TYR A 273 -16.61 12.56 5.87
CA TYR A 273 -16.13 11.20 5.63
C TYR A 273 -16.49 10.27 6.79
N GLU A 274 -16.28 10.70 8.03
CA GLU A 274 -16.65 9.94 9.23
C GLU A 274 -18.18 9.83 9.39
N ALA A 275 -18.94 10.88 9.08
CA ALA A 275 -20.41 10.84 9.11
C ALA A 275 -20.99 9.83 8.10
N ASN A 276 -20.33 9.67 6.94
CA ASN A 276 -20.66 8.61 5.98
C ASN A 276 -20.15 7.23 6.43
N GLY A 277 -19.36 7.13 7.50
CA GLY A 277 -18.74 5.88 7.94
C GLY A 277 -17.57 5.42 7.06
N TRP A 278 -16.91 6.34 6.35
CA TRP A 278 -15.75 6.03 5.52
C TRP A 278 -14.45 6.00 6.34
N TYR A 279 -13.48 5.20 5.87
CA TYR A 279 -12.13 5.20 6.42
C TYR A 279 -11.37 6.45 5.99
N ILE A 280 -10.54 6.98 6.89
CA ILE A 280 -9.83 8.25 6.67
C ILE A 280 -8.30 8.13 6.77
N GLY A 281 -7.76 6.93 7.00
CA GLY A 281 -6.33 6.69 7.15
C GLY A 281 -5.84 5.58 6.25
N SER A 282 -4.59 5.67 5.78
CA SER A 282 -3.99 4.77 4.78
C SER A 282 -3.22 3.60 5.40
N GLY A 283 -3.51 3.25 6.67
CA GLY A 283 -2.82 2.17 7.38
C GLY A 283 -2.90 0.80 6.69
N ALA A 284 -3.89 0.59 5.80
CA ALA A 284 -3.99 -0.62 5.00
C ALA A 284 -2.85 -0.70 3.95
N VAL A 285 -2.58 0.38 3.20
CA VAL A 285 -1.47 0.43 2.24
C VAL A 285 -0.12 0.58 2.92
N GLU A 286 0.00 1.27 4.06
CA GLU A 286 1.26 1.26 4.83
C GLU A 286 1.63 -0.17 5.26
N SER A 287 0.64 -0.92 5.75
CA SER A 287 0.79 -2.35 6.05
C SER A 287 1.12 -3.15 4.80
N ALA A 288 0.56 -2.80 3.64
CA ALA A 288 0.90 -3.41 2.36
C ALA A 288 2.35 -3.09 1.94
N CYS A 289 2.82 -1.85 2.03
CA CYS A 289 4.20 -1.44 1.78
C CYS A 289 5.16 -2.22 2.68
N LYS A 290 4.83 -2.36 3.97
CA LYS A 290 5.61 -3.17 4.91
C LYS A 290 5.61 -4.65 4.55
N THR A 291 4.46 -5.22 4.23
CA THR A 291 4.31 -6.67 4.09
C THR A 291 4.56 -7.17 2.68
N VAL A 292 4.10 -6.51 1.62
CA VAL A 292 4.38 -6.86 0.23
C VAL A 292 5.86 -6.62 -0.08
N VAL A 293 6.39 -5.43 0.24
CA VAL A 293 7.75 -5.04 -0.13
C VAL A 293 8.72 -5.15 1.05
N GLY A 294 8.47 -4.42 2.14
CA GLY A 294 9.43 -4.18 3.22
C GLY A 294 10.02 -5.44 3.85
N GLN A 295 9.17 -6.40 4.22
CA GLN A 295 9.57 -7.66 4.87
C GLN A 295 10.58 -8.47 4.05
N ARG A 296 10.57 -8.34 2.72
CA ARG A 296 11.43 -9.14 1.85
C ARG A 296 12.53 -8.34 1.15
N LEU A 297 12.28 -7.08 0.81
CA LEU A 297 13.19 -6.26 0.02
C LEU A 297 13.99 -5.23 0.85
N LYS A 298 13.60 -4.97 2.11
CA LYS A 298 14.24 -3.96 2.98
C LYS A 298 14.95 -4.59 4.19
N GLY A 299 15.34 -5.87 4.10
CA GLY A 299 16.17 -6.53 5.09
C GLY A 299 17.57 -5.89 5.21
N SER A 300 18.22 -6.13 6.35
CA SER A 300 19.53 -5.52 6.63
C SER A 300 20.56 -5.88 5.55
N GLY A 301 21.27 -4.86 5.05
CA GLY A 301 22.32 -5.03 4.03
C GLY A 301 21.83 -5.35 2.61
N MET A 302 20.52 -5.56 2.39
CA MET A 302 20.00 -5.94 1.08
C MET A 302 20.14 -4.81 0.05
N ARG A 303 20.51 -5.22 -1.15
CA ARG A 303 20.46 -4.43 -2.38
C ARG A 303 19.98 -5.33 -3.52
N TRP A 304 19.32 -4.74 -4.49
CA TRP A 304 18.65 -5.48 -5.55
C TRP A 304 19.01 -4.92 -6.92
N SER A 305 19.13 -5.79 -7.91
CA SER A 305 18.97 -5.31 -9.29
C SER A 305 17.54 -4.82 -9.48
N GLN A 306 17.35 -3.93 -10.44
CA GLN A 306 16.02 -3.40 -10.75
C GLN A 306 15.08 -4.54 -11.15
N GLU A 307 15.56 -5.47 -11.98
CA GLU A 307 14.81 -6.62 -12.47
C GLU A 307 14.43 -7.57 -11.33
N GLY A 308 15.38 -7.86 -10.43
CA GLY A 308 15.15 -8.75 -9.29
C GLY A 308 14.16 -8.16 -8.29
N ALA A 309 14.28 -6.86 -7.97
CA ALA A 309 13.31 -6.16 -7.12
C ALA A 309 11.92 -6.13 -7.75
N HIS A 310 11.84 -5.80 -9.05
CA HIS A 310 10.59 -5.76 -9.81
C HIS A 310 9.89 -7.12 -9.75
N ALA A 311 10.58 -8.18 -10.17
CA ALA A 311 10.03 -9.54 -10.17
C ALA A 311 9.56 -9.99 -8.78
N LEU A 312 10.34 -9.71 -7.73
CA LEU A 312 9.98 -10.11 -6.38
C LEU A 312 8.73 -9.37 -5.87
N CYS A 313 8.53 -8.12 -6.25
CA CYS A 313 7.30 -7.38 -5.94
C CYS A 313 6.06 -8.08 -6.52
N HIS A 314 6.12 -8.63 -7.74
CA HIS A 314 5.00 -9.39 -8.33
C HIS A 314 4.68 -10.66 -7.56
N VAL A 315 5.69 -11.44 -7.21
CA VAL A 315 5.50 -12.68 -6.44
C VAL A 315 4.87 -12.35 -5.08
N ARG A 316 5.41 -11.33 -4.39
CA ARG A 316 4.89 -10.91 -3.08
C ARG A 316 3.46 -10.37 -3.18
N ALA A 317 3.16 -9.51 -4.15
CA ALA A 317 1.82 -8.96 -4.34
C ALA A 317 0.80 -10.07 -4.62
N LEU A 318 1.13 -11.02 -5.49
CA LEU A 318 0.26 -12.17 -5.78
C LEU A 318 0.05 -13.06 -4.55
N TYR A 319 1.12 -13.36 -3.80
CA TYR A 319 1.06 -14.22 -2.62
C TYR A 319 0.30 -13.58 -1.46
N ARG A 320 0.46 -12.27 -1.26
CA ARG A 320 -0.20 -11.52 -0.18
C ARG A 320 -1.64 -11.15 -0.48
N SER A 321 -2.03 -11.18 -1.75
CA SER A 321 -3.42 -11.02 -2.16
C SER A 321 -4.29 -12.20 -1.70
N GLU A 322 -5.59 -12.16 -2.01
CA GLU A 322 -6.49 -13.30 -1.81
C GLU A 322 -5.88 -14.64 -2.27
N HIS A 323 -6.02 -15.67 -1.43
CA HIS A 323 -5.40 -17.00 -1.62
C HIS A 323 -5.72 -17.65 -2.98
N SER A 324 -6.89 -17.34 -3.55
CA SER A 324 -7.30 -17.82 -4.87
C SER A 324 -6.36 -17.38 -6.00
N GLN A 325 -5.71 -16.22 -5.88
CA GLN A 325 -4.80 -15.71 -6.92
C GLN A 325 -3.54 -16.56 -7.05
N TRP A 326 -2.86 -16.81 -5.91
CA TRP A 326 -1.69 -17.68 -5.87
C TRP A 326 -2.01 -19.07 -6.42
N THR A 327 -3.11 -19.65 -5.98
CA THR A 327 -3.54 -21.00 -6.40
C THR A 327 -3.87 -21.06 -7.90
N ASP A 328 -4.54 -20.03 -8.44
CA ASP A 328 -4.90 -19.96 -9.86
C ASP A 328 -3.67 -19.79 -10.77
N PHE A 329 -2.68 -18.96 -10.39
CA PHE A 329 -1.43 -18.84 -11.13
C PHE A 329 -0.76 -20.21 -11.32
N TRP A 330 -0.55 -20.96 -10.23
CA TRP A 330 0.13 -22.26 -10.29
C TRP A 330 -0.69 -23.35 -10.98
N ARG A 331 -2.03 -23.33 -10.91
CA ARG A 331 -2.89 -24.25 -11.68
C ARG A 331 -2.75 -24.03 -13.19
N ARG A 332 -2.54 -22.79 -13.64
CA ARG A 332 -2.37 -22.49 -15.06
C ARG A 332 -0.97 -22.79 -15.55
N SER A 333 0.05 -22.56 -14.73
CA SER A 333 1.44 -22.91 -15.03
C SER A 333 1.70 -24.42 -15.10
N THR A 334 0.83 -25.24 -14.50
CA THR A 334 0.90 -26.72 -14.58
C THR A 334 0.14 -27.31 -15.77
N ALA A 335 -0.72 -26.51 -16.43
CA ALA A 335 -1.56 -26.93 -17.55
C ALA A 335 -1.06 -26.45 -18.92
N ALA A 336 0.00 -25.64 -18.96
CA ALA A 336 0.64 -25.10 -20.16
C ALA A 336 1.91 -25.88 -20.50
#